data_AF-A0A2R4PH55-F1
#
_entry.id   AF-A0A2R4PH55-F1
#
_cell.length_a   1.000
_cell.length_b   1.000
_cell.length_c   1.000
_cell.angle_alpha   90.00
_cell.angle_beta   90.00
_cell.angle_gamma   90.00
#
_symmetry.space_group_name_H-M   'P 1'
#
loop_
_entity.id
_entity.type
_entity.pdbx_description
1 polymer ?
#
loop_
_entity_poly.entity_id
_entity_poly.type
_entity_poly.pdbx_seq_one_letter_code
_entity_poly.pdbx_strand_id
1 'polypeptide(L)' 'MKNIIIPVIVCLVLSACSGPALEKQKPVCQAEFAPGGLPQSVQIYGVRKIANQTEYRAGYPFNWRWVNKNNFTSSNCPQ' A
#
# COMPACT_ATOMS: atom_id res chain seq x y z
N MET A 1 45.10 -3.87 17.59
CA MET A 1 43.66 -3.53 17.63
C MET A 1 43.10 -2.98 16.30
N LYS A 2 43.78 -3.14 15.15
CA LYS A 2 43.34 -2.60 13.85
C LYS A 2 42.49 -3.60 13.05
N ASN A 3 42.60 -4.89 13.36
CA ASN A 3 42.06 -6.00 12.55
C ASN A 3 40.62 -6.37 12.92
N ILE A 4 40.10 -5.85 14.05
CA ILE A 4 38.71 -6.07 14.52
C ILE A 4 37.77 -4.96 14.01
N ILE A 5 38.30 -3.83 13.53
CA ILE A 5 37.49 -2.70 13.06
C ILE A 5 36.77 -3.04 11.75
N ILE A 6 37.42 -3.81 10.88
CA ILE A 6 36.91 -4.17 9.54
C ILE A 6 35.63 -5.03 9.61
N PRO A 7 35.55 -6.12 10.39
CA PRO A 7 34.34 -6.94 10.44
C PRO A 7 33.14 -6.21 11.07
N VAL A 8 33.38 -5.31 12.04
CA VAL A 8 32.31 -4.55 12.70
C VAL A 8 31.62 -3.59 11.73
N ILE A 9 32.40 -2.92 10.87
CA ILE A 9 31.86 -2.02 9.85
C ILE A 9 31.00 -2.80 8.84
N VAL A 10 31.46 -3.99 8.40
CA VAL A 10 30.72 -4.84 7.46
C VAL A 10 29.36 -5.28 8.02
N CYS A 11 29.29 -5.64 9.30
CA CYS A 11 28.03 -6.01 9.96
C CYS A 11 27.03 -4.84 10.04
N LEU A 12 27.51 -3.60 10.19
CA LEU A 12 26.68 -2.39 10.24
C LEU A 12 26.08 -2.01 8.88
N VAL A 13 26.73 -2.35 7.75
CA VAL A 13 26.17 -2.10 6.41
C VAL A 13 25.12 -3.14 6.01
N LEU A 14 25.25 -4.38 6.50
CA LEU A 14 24.32 -5.47 6.21
C LEU A 14 22.99 -5.35 6.96
N SER A 15 22.94 -4.66 8.11
CA SER A 15 21.70 -4.42 8.87
C SER A 15 20.80 -3.33 8.28
N ALA A 16 21.29 -2.58 7.28
CA ALA A 16 20.51 -1.54 6.60
C ALA A 16 19.51 -2.07 5.55
N CYS A 17 19.52 -3.37 5.24
CA CYS A 17 18.58 -3.97 4.27
C CYS A 17 17.13 -4.04 4.78
N SER A 18 16.90 -3.96 6.08
CA SER A 18 15.57 -3.79 6.70
C SER A 18 15.30 -2.31 6.99
N GLY A 19 15.51 -1.47 5.98
CA GLY A 19 15.42 -0.02 6.14
C GLY A 19 14.05 0.43 6.68
N PRO A 20 14.02 1.52 7.46
CA PRO A 20 12.78 2.21 7.85
C PRO A 20 12.05 2.87 6.66
N ALA A 21 12.58 2.72 5.44
CA ALA A 21 12.10 3.34 4.21
C ALA A 21 10.85 2.68 3.60
N LEU A 22 10.32 1.60 4.21
CA LEU A 22 8.92 1.23 4.01
C LEU A 22 8.06 2.20 4.81
N GLU A 23 8.00 3.44 4.35
CA GLU A 23 7.04 4.42 4.83
C GLU A 23 5.66 3.80 4.55
N LYS A 24 5.05 3.22 5.60
CA LYS A 24 3.73 2.60 5.50
C LYS A 24 2.82 3.67 4.92
N GLN A 25 2.49 3.54 3.64
CA GLN A 25 1.58 4.47 2.99
C GLN A 25 0.31 4.47 3.83
N LYS A 26 -0.05 5.64 4.37
CA LYS A 26 -1.30 5.77 5.11
C LYS A 26 -2.43 5.69 4.08
N PRO A 27 -3.47 4.87 4.34
CA PRO A 27 -4.62 4.84 3.45
C PRO A 27 -5.28 6.23 3.43
N VAL A 28 -5.69 6.67 2.25
CA VAL A 28 -6.41 7.92 2.02
C VAL A 28 -7.86 7.79 2.50
N CYS A 29 -8.45 6.62 2.25
CA CYS A 29 -9.83 6.32 2.53
C CYS A 29 -10.05 4.80 2.52
N GLN A 30 -11.29 4.39 2.77
CA GLN A 30 -11.72 3.01 2.86
C GLN A 30 -12.91 2.79 1.91
N ALA A 31 -12.89 1.65 1.24
CA ALA A 31 -13.97 1.19 0.39
C ALA A 31 -14.46 -0.18 0.85
N GLU A 32 -15.70 -0.51 0.51
CA GLU A 32 -16.26 -1.83 0.70
C GLU A 32 -16.27 -2.57 -0.62
N PHE A 33 -15.76 -3.79 -0.59
CA PHE A 33 -15.79 -4.73 -1.70
C PHE A 33 -16.54 -5.96 -1.23
N ALA A 34 -17.54 -6.43 -1.97
CA ALA A 34 -18.36 -7.57 -1.56
C ALA A 34 -18.15 -8.80 -2.48
N PRO A 35 -17.00 -9.50 -2.40
CA PRO A 35 -16.80 -10.72 -3.15
C PRO A 35 -17.81 -11.78 -2.68
N GLY A 36 -18.61 -12.32 -3.62
CA GLY A 36 -19.64 -13.30 -3.29
C GLY A 36 -20.74 -12.78 -2.37
N GLY A 37 -20.95 -11.46 -2.29
CA GLY A 37 -21.99 -10.83 -1.48
C GLY A 37 -21.61 -10.58 -0.01
N LEU A 38 -20.41 -10.97 0.43
CA LEU A 38 -19.93 -10.69 1.79
C LEU A 38 -19.11 -9.38 1.81
N PRO A 39 -19.56 -8.30 2.48
CA PRO A 39 -18.85 -7.03 2.47
C PRO A 39 -17.50 -7.14 3.19
N GLN A 40 -16.46 -6.63 2.55
CA GLN A 40 -15.09 -6.64 3.04
C GLN A 40 -14.45 -5.26 2.99
N SER A 41 -13.73 -4.98 4.06
CA SER A 41 -12.94 -3.79 4.31
C SER A 41 -11.72 -3.61 3.37
N VAL A 42 -11.73 -2.75 2.33
CA VAL A 42 -10.54 -2.48 1.50
C VAL A 42 -9.98 -1.09 1.73
N GLN A 43 -8.69 -1.02 2.09
CA GLN A 43 -7.96 0.24 2.25
C GLN A 43 -7.55 0.81 0.88
N ILE A 44 -7.82 2.10 0.66
CA ILE A 44 -7.51 2.81 -0.57
C ILE A 44 -6.36 3.78 -0.33
N TYR A 45 -5.35 3.75 -1.20
CA TYR A 45 -4.11 4.50 -1.05
C TYR A 45 -3.92 5.59 -2.12
N GLY A 46 -4.91 5.77 -2.98
CA GLY A 46 -4.90 6.81 -4.01
C GLY A 46 -6.21 6.81 -4.79
N VAL A 47 -6.59 7.99 -5.27
CA VAL A 47 -7.76 8.21 -6.12
C VAL A 47 -7.29 8.95 -7.36
N ARG A 48 -7.71 8.51 -8.54
CA ARG A 48 -7.42 9.19 -9.81
C ARG A 48 -8.62 9.14 -10.74
N LYS A 49 -8.66 10.05 -11.71
CA LYS A 49 -9.67 10.07 -12.76
C LYS A 49 -9.01 9.83 -14.11
N ILE A 50 -9.44 8.79 -14.82
CA ILE A 50 -8.96 8.43 -16.18
C ILE A 50 -10.18 8.27 -17.07
N ALA A 51 -10.20 8.93 -18.23
CA ALA A 51 -11.30 8.83 -19.20
C ALA A 51 -12.70 9.02 -18.56
N ASN A 52 -12.86 10.04 -17.72
CA ASN A 52 -14.07 10.33 -16.94
C ASN A 52 -14.50 9.26 -15.91
N GLN A 53 -13.70 8.23 -15.66
CA GLN A 53 -13.94 7.23 -14.63
C GLN A 53 -13.00 7.43 -13.43
N THR A 54 -13.54 7.26 -12.22
CA THR A 54 -12.74 7.29 -10.99
C THR A 54 -12.17 5.91 -10.71
N GLU A 55 -10.87 5.83 -10.47
CA GLU A 55 -10.15 4.63 -10.09
C GLU A 55 -9.52 4.79 -8.71
N TYR A 56 -9.56 3.71 -7.94
CA TYR A 56 -8.99 3.61 -6.61
C TYR A 56 -7.76 2.70 -6.63
N ARG A 57 -6.67 3.14 -6.00
CA ARG A 57 -5.50 2.31 -5.75
C ARG A 57 -5.75 1.49 -4.49
N ALA A 58 -6.31 0.31 -4.67
CA ALA A 58 -6.77 -0.53 -3.58
C ALA A 58 -5.67 -1.46 -3.08
N GLY A 59 -5.57 -1.64 -1.76
CA GLY A 59 -4.69 -2.62 -1.12
C GLY A 59 -5.16 -4.06 -1.34
N TYR A 60 -4.93 -4.94 -0.36
CA TYR A 60 -5.47 -6.30 -0.39
C TYR A 60 -7.01 -6.28 -0.49
N PRO A 61 -7.66 -7.13 -1.32
CA PRO A 61 -7.08 -8.21 -2.13
C PRO A 61 -6.58 -7.80 -3.54
N PHE A 62 -6.65 -6.53 -3.90
CA PHE A 62 -6.33 -6.01 -5.23
C PHE A 62 -4.84 -5.75 -5.49
N ASN A 63 -3.95 -6.05 -4.53
CA ASN A 63 -2.49 -5.97 -4.67
C ASN A 63 -1.99 -4.61 -5.20
N TRP A 64 -2.52 -3.50 -4.65
CA TRP A 64 -2.09 -2.13 -4.97
C TRP A 64 -2.35 -1.70 -6.42
N ARG A 65 -3.24 -2.41 -7.11
CA ARG A 65 -3.69 -2.09 -8.46
C ARG A 65 -4.72 -0.96 -8.46
N TRP A 66 -4.80 -0.28 -9.59
CA TRP A 66 -5.87 0.66 -9.86
C TRP A 66 -7.10 -0.12 -10.32
N VAL A 67 -8.21 0.09 -9.60
CA VAL A 67 -9.48 -0.59 -9.84
C VAL A 67 -10.57 0.47 -9.95
N ASN A 68 -11.45 0.30 -10.92
CA ASN A 68 -12.57 1.22 -11.13
C ASN A 68 -13.48 1.25 -9.87
N LYS A 69 -13.91 2.45 -9.46
CA LYS A 69 -14.83 2.68 -8.32
C LYS A 69 -16.06 1.77 -8.37
N ASN A 70 -16.55 1.42 -9.55
CA ASN A 70 -17.73 0.58 -9.75
C ASN A 70 -17.55 -0.88 -9.26
N ASN A 71 -16.33 -1.32 -8.96
CA ASN A 71 -16.10 -2.63 -8.34
C ASN A 71 -16.36 -2.63 -6.82
N PHE A 72 -16.53 -1.46 -6.22
CA PHE A 72 -16.77 -1.29 -4.79
C PHE A 72 -18.25 -1.01 -4.54
N THR A 73 -18.81 -1.59 -3.49
CA THR A 73 -20.22 -1.41 -3.11
C THR A 73 -20.44 -0.05 -2.45
N SER A 74 -19.45 0.43 -1.71
CA SER A 74 -19.47 1.72 -1.01
C SER A 74 -18.05 2.25 -0.86
N SER A 75 -17.89 3.57 -0.71
CA SER A 75 -16.60 4.18 -0.41
C SER A 75 -16.78 5.49 0.32
N ASN A 76 -15.94 5.76 1.34
CA ASN A 76 -15.84 7.07 1.98
C ASN A 76 -14.75 7.96 1.36
N CYS A 77 -14.31 7.62 0.15
CA CYS A 77 -13.28 8.35 -0.59
C CYS A 77 -13.79 9.68 -1.16
N PRO A 78 -12.95 10.74 -1.18
CA PRO A 78 -13.26 11.98 -1.86
C PRO A 78 -13.48 11.71 -3.37
N GLN A 79 -14.45 12.41 -3.96
CA GLN A 79 -14.88 12.24 -5.35
C GLN A 79 -14.02 13.01 -6.35
#